data_AF-A0A923CXB5-F1
#
_entry.id   AF-A0A923CXB5-F1
#
_cell.length_a   1.000
_cell.length_b   1.000
_cell.length_c   1.000
_cell.angle_alpha   90.00
_cell.angle_beta   90.00
_cell.angle_gamma   90.00
#
_symmetry.space_group_name_H-M   'P 1'
#
loop_
_entity.id
_entity.type
_entity.pdbx_description
1 polymer ?
#
loop_
_entity_poly.entity_id
_entity_poly.type
_entity_poly.pdbx_seq_one_letter_code
_entity_poly.pdbx_strand_id
1 'polypeptide(L)'
;MLYASNADEEARVRNSAGKPIAGISVLAVTAIAIGAAMLAAAGVWYLQYQQVTQLRARLSASETRAQLLATQLDEAKDALRTATEGSASGATSAPVAEEDAEEPPEVAKQFCFIKDLTEAGGTYSLVLDYAQMLSGKAAADAAAARGEESPPPNDYFIVNDNPKLRTLQAASGAKVTLYYDGMAEKRSMTIAQFATIFAANRDGKADVPYYAVVSEDEVLSLEEQYLP
;
A
#
# COMPACT_ATOMS: atom_id res chain seq x y z
N MET A 1 -68.64 -48.98 47.18
CA MET A 1 -67.41 -49.07 46.36
C MET A 1 -67.56 -48.07 45.24
N LEU A 2 -67.31 -46.79 45.54
CA LEU A 2 -66.06 -46.03 45.40
C LEU A 2 -65.88 -45.47 43.98
N TYR A 3 -66.50 -44.30 43.80
CA TYR A 3 -66.16 -43.26 42.83
C TYR A 3 -64.85 -42.58 43.27
N ALA A 4 -63.82 -42.59 42.43
CA ALA A 4 -62.63 -41.73 42.50
C ALA A 4 -62.12 -41.63 41.05
N SER A 5 -62.30 -40.50 40.35
CA SER A 5 -61.60 -39.22 40.46
C SER A 5 -60.57 -39.10 39.32
N ASN A 6 -61.05 -38.58 38.17
CA ASN A 6 -60.24 -38.13 37.03
C ASN A 6 -59.40 -36.91 37.44
N ALA A 7 -58.26 -37.11 38.11
CA ALA A 7 -57.42 -36.02 38.59
C ALA A 7 -55.94 -36.11 38.15
N ASP A 8 -55.57 -37.06 37.28
CA ASP A 8 -54.16 -37.30 36.93
C ASP A 8 -53.77 -36.95 35.48
N GLU A 9 -54.67 -36.40 34.66
CA GLU A 9 -54.33 -35.94 33.30
C GLU A 9 -53.96 -34.45 33.19
N GLU A 10 -54.05 -33.67 34.28
CA GLU A 10 -53.74 -32.23 34.25
C GLU A 10 -52.30 -31.86 34.65
N ALA A 11 -51.43 -32.83 34.98
CA ALA A 11 -50.10 -32.53 35.52
C ALA A 11 -48.93 -32.56 34.51
N ARG A 12 -49.19 -32.81 33.22
CA ARG A 12 -48.15 -32.83 32.16
C ARG A 12 -48.13 -31.64 31.21
N VAL A 13 -48.94 -30.61 31.47
CA VAL A 13 -48.83 -29.29 30.82
C VAL A 13 -48.07 -28.34 31.75
N ARG A 14 -46.85 -28.72 32.13
CA ARG A 14 -45.88 -27.81 32.74
C ARG A 14 -45.02 -27.21 31.64
N ASN A 15 -45.02 -25.88 31.61
CA ASN A 15 -43.90 -25.02 31.18
C ASN A 15 -43.47 -25.07 29.71
N SER A 16 -44.09 -24.19 28.92
CA SER A 16 -43.32 -23.26 28.10
C SER A 16 -44.13 -21.98 27.92
N ALA A 17 -44.05 -21.11 28.93
CA ALA A 17 -44.45 -19.72 28.78
C ALA A 17 -43.56 -19.08 27.71
N GLY A 18 -44.05 -19.03 26.47
CA GLY A 18 -43.46 -18.23 25.41
C GLY A 18 -43.56 -16.77 25.82
N LYS A 19 -42.47 -16.20 26.33
CA LYS A 19 -42.34 -14.74 26.41
C LYS A 19 -42.46 -14.19 24.98
N PRO A 20 -43.36 -13.24 24.69
CA PRO A 20 -43.31 -12.53 23.43
C PRO A 20 -41.99 -11.77 23.39
N ILE A 21 -41.13 -12.08 22.41
CA ILE A 21 -39.94 -11.28 22.11
C ILE A 21 -40.50 -9.92 21.66
N ALA A 22 -40.39 -8.93 22.54
CA ALA A 22 -40.80 -7.57 22.29
C ALA A 22 -40.15 -7.11 20.98
N GLY A 23 -40.99 -6.72 20.00
CA GLY A 23 -40.53 -6.21 18.72
C GLY A 23 -39.58 -5.03 18.95
N ILE A 24 -38.37 -5.12 18.40
CA ILE A 24 -37.43 -4.01 18.34
C ILE A 24 -38.17 -2.89 17.61
N SER A 25 -38.49 -1.81 18.32
CA SER A 25 -39.21 -0.68 17.76
C SER A 25 -38.38 -0.09 16.60
N VAL A 26 -39.05 0.35 15.53
CA VAL A 26 -38.39 0.92 14.34
C VAL A 26 -37.40 2.03 14.73
N LEU A 27 -37.68 2.78 15.80
CA LEU A 27 -36.78 3.80 16.35
C LEU A 27 -35.44 3.24 16.87
N ALA A 28 -35.43 2.04 17.47
CA ALA A 28 -34.22 1.39 17.95
C ALA A 28 -33.34 0.89 16.78
N VAL A 29 -33.94 0.38 15.70
CA VAL A 29 -33.22 0.00 14.48
C VAL A 29 -32.60 1.23 13.80
N THR A 30 -33.36 2.33 13.71
CA THR A 30 -32.87 3.58 13.12
C THR A 30 -31.73 4.19 13.93
N ALA A 31 -31.80 4.15 15.27
CA ALA A 31 -30.72 4.64 16.13
C ALA A 31 -29.42 3.83 15.96
N ILE A 32 -29.52 2.51 15.81
CA ILE A 32 -28.37 1.64 15.55
C ILE A 32 -27.76 1.94 14.17
N ALA A 33 -28.60 2.12 13.13
CA ALA A 33 -28.13 2.43 11.79
C ALA A 33 -27.39 3.78 11.72
N ILE A 34 -27.90 4.81 12.40
CA ILE A 34 -27.24 6.12 12.50
C ILE A 34 -25.91 6.00 13.26
N GLY A 35 -25.90 5.26 14.38
CA GLY A 35 -24.68 5.01 15.14
C GLY A 35 -23.59 4.30 14.31
N ALA A 36 -23.98 3.29 13.52
CA ALA A 36 -23.06 2.59 12.63
C ALA A 36 -22.51 3.51 11.52
N ALA A 37 -23.35 4.37 10.93
CA ALA A 37 -22.93 5.33 9.92
C ALA A 37 -21.95 6.37 10.48
N MET A 38 -22.18 6.88 11.69
CA MET A 38 -21.27 7.82 12.36
C MET A 38 -19.91 7.19 12.68
N LEU A 39 -19.88 5.92 13.11
CA LEU A 39 -18.64 5.19 13.37
C LEU A 39 -17.85 4.93 12.08
N ALA A 40 -18.52 4.59 10.99
CA ALA A 40 -17.88 4.43 9.69
C ALA A 40 -17.29 5.76 9.19
N ALA A 41 -18.03 6.87 9.31
CA ALA A 41 -17.56 8.20 8.94
C ALA A 41 -16.35 8.64 9.80
N ALA A 42 -16.40 8.39 11.10
CA ALA A 42 -15.28 8.68 12.00
C ALA A 42 -14.04 7.82 11.68
N GLY A 43 -14.23 6.55 11.31
CA GLY A 43 -13.16 5.66 10.87
C GLY A 43 -12.50 6.14 9.58
N VAL A 44 -13.29 6.52 8.57
CA VAL A 44 -12.78 7.09 7.30
C VAL A 44 -12.05 8.41 7.54
N TRP A 45 -12.62 9.30 8.36
CA TRP A 45 -11.98 10.57 8.71
C TRP A 45 -10.65 10.36 9.45
N TYR A 46 -10.60 9.40 10.39
CA TYR A 46 -9.38 9.06 11.11
C TYR A 46 -8.28 8.52 10.19
N LEU A 47 -8.64 7.65 9.22
CA LEU A 47 -7.69 7.16 8.21
C LEU A 47 -7.19 8.28 7.30
N GLN A 48 -8.06 9.21 6.90
CA GLN A 48 -7.68 10.35 6.07
C GLN A 48 -6.80 11.34 6.85
N TYR A 49 -7.05 11.53 8.14
CA TYR A 49 -6.22 12.35 9.03
C TYR A 49 -4.79 11.81 9.14
N GLN A 50 -4.62 10.49 9.24
CA GLN A 50 -3.30 9.83 9.26
C GLN A 50 -2.51 10.03 7.96
N GLN A 51 -3.18 10.10 6.80
CA GLN A 51 -2.52 10.38 5.53
C GLN A 51 -1.98 11.82 5.47
N VAL A 52 -2.75 12.79 5.98
CA VAL A 52 -2.34 14.20 6.00
C VAL A 52 -1.16 14.44 6.93
N THR A 53 -1.11 13.79 8.09
CA THR A 53 0.03 13.88 9.00
C THR A 53 1.29 13.27 8.40
N GLN A 54 1.18 12.11 7.73
CA GLN A 54 2.30 11.50 7.01
C GLN A 54 2.82 12.39 5.87
N LEU A 55 1.93 13.04 5.11
CA LEU A 55 2.32 13.97 4.05
C LEU A 55 3.06 15.19 4.59
N ARG A 56 2.63 15.75 5.72
CA ARG A 56 3.31 16.87 6.37
C ARG A 56 4.71 16.48 6.86
N ALA A 57 4.84 15.30 7.46
CA ALA A 57 6.13 14.78 7.90
C ALA A 57 7.10 14.55 6.72
N ARG A 58 6.58 14.04 5.60
CA ARG A 58 7.36 13.86 4.36
C ARG A 58 7.80 15.19 3.76
N LEU A 59 6.93 16.20 3.77
CA LEU A 59 7.28 17.54 3.28
C LEU A 59 8.41 18.14 4.10
N SER A 60 8.32 18.10 5.44
CA SER A 60 9.41 18.60 6.30
C SER A 60 10.70 17.82 6.11
N ALA A 61 10.64 16.49 5.97
CA ALA A 61 11.83 15.68 5.70
C ALA A 61 12.47 16.03 4.35
N SER A 62 11.66 16.31 3.32
CA SER A 62 12.16 16.73 2.01
C SER A 62 12.83 18.11 2.05
N GLU A 63 12.30 19.05 2.84
CA GLU A 63 12.90 20.38 3.02
C GLU A 63 14.25 20.28 3.73
N THR A 64 14.37 19.43 4.76
CA THR A 64 15.64 19.16 5.45
C THR A 64 16.68 18.54 4.51
N ARG A 65 16.29 17.54 3.70
CA ARG A 65 17.18 16.92 2.71
C ARG A 65 17.66 17.93 1.66
N ALA A 66 16.79 18.82 1.21
CA ALA A 66 17.19 19.88 0.27
C ALA A 66 18.21 20.85 0.89
N GLN A 67 18.05 21.22 2.17
CA GLN A 67 19.03 22.04 2.88
C GLN A 67 20.37 21.33 3.05
N LEU A 68 20.35 20.05 3.41
CA LEU A 68 21.57 19.25 3.59
C LEU A 68 22.34 19.09 2.28
N LEU A 69 21.64 18.83 1.16
CA LEU A 69 22.26 18.78 -0.17
C LEU A 69 22.85 20.15 -0.58
N ALA A 70 22.19 21.25 -0.24
CA ALA A 70 22.73 22.58 -0.48
C ALA A 70 24.04 22.81 0.29
N THR A 71 24.08 22.43 1.57
CA THR A 71 25.30 22.48 2.40
C THR A 71 26.40 21.60 1.83
N GLN A 72 26.11 20.34 1.50
CA GLN A 72 27.09 19.41 0.91
C GLN A 72 27.63 19.92 -0.43
N LEU A 73 26.79 20.58 -1.23
CA LEU A 73 27.22 21.16 -2.50
C LEU A 73 28.19 22.31 -2.29
N ASP A 74 27.98 23.15 -1.27
CA ASP A 74 28.89 24.24 -0.94
C ASP A 74 30.19 23.73 -0.31
N GLU A 75 30.12 22.73 0.58
CA GLU A 75 31.30 22.02 1.11
C GLU A 75 32.11 21.35 0.00
N ALA A 76 31.46 20.69 -0.97
CA ALA A 76 32.14 20.06 -2.10
C ALA A 76 32.81 21.10 -3.01
N LYS A 77 32.20 22.27 -3.21
CA LYS A 77 32.83 23.38 -3.96
C LYS A 77 34.06 23.92 -3.23
N ASP A 78 33.99 24.07 -1.90
CA ASP A 78 35.11 24.56 -1.10
C ASP A 78 36.23 23.52 -1.00
N ALA A 79 35.89 22.23 -0.92
CA ALA A 79 36.85 21.14 -1.03
C ALA A 79 37.54 21.12 -2.41
N LEU A 80 36.81 21.39 -3.49
CA LEU A 80 37.39 21.48 -4.84
C LEU A 80 38.33 22.69 -4.99
N ARG A 81 37.98 23.84 -4.38
CA ARG A 81 38.88 25.01 -4.31
C ARG A 81 40.15 24.69 -3.52
N THR A 82 39.98 24.05 -2.36
CA THR A 82 41.10 23.68 -1.48
C THR A 82 41.98 22.59 -2.10
N ALA A 83 41.41 21.64 -2.85
CA ALA A 83 42.15 20.61 -3.59
C ALA A 83 42.94 21.19 -4.78
N THR A 84 42.46 22.29 -5.36
CA THR A 84 43.17 23.02 -6.42
C THR A 84 44.34 23.86 -5.87
N GLU A 85 44.29 24.23 -4.59
CA GLU A 85 45.30 25.07 -3.92
C GLU A 85 46.25 24.29 -2.99
N GLY A 86 45.93 23.05 -2.60
CA GLY A 86 46.56 22.33 -1.49
C GLY A 86 47.22 20.99 -1.81
N SER A 87 47.83 20.81 -2.99
CA SER A 87 48.71 19.65 -3.24
C SER A 87 50.08 19.81 -2.54
N ALA A 88 50.05 19.89 -1.21
CA ALA A 88 51.20 19.68 -0.33
C ALA A 88 50.75 19.38 1.11
N SER A 89 51.17 18.22 1.61
CA SER A 89 51.28 17.84 3.03
C SER A 89 49.99 17.47 3.78
N GLY A 90 49.94 16.22 4.25
CA GLY A 90 48.79 15.62 4.93
C GLY A 90 48.80 15.75 6.45
N ALA A 91 47.80 15.14 7.08
CA ALA A 91 47.89 14.42 8.36
C ALA A 91 46.53 13.78 8.71
N THR A 92 46.64 12.55 9.22
CA THR A 92 45.71 11.73 10.00
C THR A 92 44.78 12.49 10.95
N SER A 93 43.52 12.05 11.04
CA SER A 93 42.73 12.01 12.29
C SER A 93 41.69 10.89 12.22
N ALA A 94 41.59 10.15 13.33
CA ALA A 94 40.78 8.96 13.55
C ALA A 94 39.27 9.26 13.63
N PRO A 95 38.38 8.29 13.33
CA PRO A 95 36.94 8.53 13.42
C PRO A 95 36.48 8.36 14.87
N VAL A 96 35.72 9.37 15.33
CA VAL A 96 34.89 9.28 16.53
C VAL A 96 33.59 8.64 16.07
N ALA A 97 33.19 7.54 16.71
CA ALA A 97 31.92 6.88 16.44
C ALA A 97 30.77 7.80 16.89
N GLU A 98 29.98 8.27 15.94
CA GLU A 98 28.67 8.86 16.19
C GLU A 98 27.65 7.74 16.34
N GLU A 99 26.91 7.81 17.43
CA GLU A 99 25.84 6.90 17.81
C GLU A 99 24.66 7.11 16.86
N ASP A 100 24.38 6.07 16.06
CA ASP A 100 23.40 6.03 14.99
C ASP A 100 21.97 6.12 15.57
N ALA A 101 21.35 7.29 15.47
CA ALA A 101 19.92 7.45 15.70
C ALA A 101 19.19 6.99 14.43
N GLU A 102 18.80 5.72 14.39
CA GLU A 102 18.05 5.08 13.29
C GLU A 102 16.82 5.93 12.91
N GLU A 103 16.91 6.63 11.77
CA GLU A 103 15.74 7.25 11.13
C GLU A 103 14.73 6.14 10.76
N PRO A 104 13.41 6.36 10.93
CA PRO A 104 12.43 5.37 10.53
C PRO A 104 12.54 5.09 9.02
N PRO A 105 12.39 3.83 8.59
CA PRO A 105 12.68 3.45 7.22
C PRO A 105 11.75 4.16 6.23
N GLU A 106 12.33 4.64 5.13
CA GLU A 106 11.60 5.40 4.13
C GLU A 106 10.65 4.50 3.33
N VAL A 107 9.34 4.71 3.52
CA VAL A 107 8.29 3.98 2.78
C VAL A 107 7.90 4.73 1.51
N ALA A 108 8.22 4.17 0.35
CA ALA A 108 7.92 4.73 -0.96
C ALA A 108 6.84 3.92 -1.71
N LYS A 109 5.99 4.62 -2.48
CA LYS A 109 5.03 3.98 -3.41
C LYS A 109 5.57 4.12 -4.84
N GLN A 110 5.75 3.00 -5.53
CA GLN A 110 6.41 2.92 -6.84
C GLN A 110 5.48 2.28 -7.87
N PHE A 111 5.34 2.91 -9.04
CA PHE A 111 4.67 2.31 -10.18
C PHE A 111 5.65 1.39 -10.90
N CYS A 112 5.27 0.14 -11.15
CA CYS A 112 6.18 -0.86 -11.67
C CYS A 112 5.48 -1.99 -12.42
N PHE A 113 6.26 -2.74 -13.18
CA PHE A 113 5.88 -4.05 -13.69
C PHE A 113 6.67 -5.12 -12.93
N ILE A 114 6.03 -6.24 -12.62
CA ILE A 114 6.70 -7.39 -12.02
C ILE A 114 7.20 -8.26 -13.17
N LYS A 115 8.52 -8.34 -13.35
CA LYS A 115 9.17 -9.11 -14.42
C LYS A 115 9.43 -10.56 -14.03
N ASP A 116 9.63 -10.80 -12.74
CA ASP A 116 9.83 -12.14 -12.21
C ASP A 116 9.39 -12.21 -10.75
N LEU A 117 8.98 -13.40 -10.31
CA LEU A 117 8.55 -13.70 -8.96
C LEU A 117 8.95 -15.14 -8.62
N THR A 118 9.98 -15.27 -7.78
CA THR A 118 10.57 -16.56 -7.41
C THR A 118 10.38 -16.85 -5.93
N GLU A 119 10.10 -18.11 -5.59
CA GLU A 119 10.04 -18.60 -4.22
C GLU A 119 11.28 -19.44 -3.90
N ALA A 120 11.86 -19.21 -2.73
CA ALA A 120 12.96 -20.01 -2.19
C ALA A 120 12.86 -20.11 -0.67
N GLY A 121 12.59 -21.30 -0.15
CA GLY A 121 12.60 -21.56 1.28
C GLY A 121 11.52 -20.81 2.07
N GLY A 122 10.37 -20.52 1.45
CA GLY A 122 9.27 -19.75 2.04
C GLY A 122 9.40 -18.23 1.90
N THR A 123 10.47 -17.74 1.28
CA THR A 123 10.68 -16.33 0.96
C THR A 123 10.42 -16.07 -0.52
N TYR A 124 9.90 -14.90 -0.85
CA TYR A 124 9.55 -14.52 -2.22
C TYR A 124 10.36 -13.32 -2.67
N SER A 125 11.05 -13.46 -3.80
CA SER A 125 11.81 -12.39 -4.43
C SER A 125 11.11 -11.90 -5.69
N LEU A 126 11.01 -10.58 -5.85
CA LEU A 126 10.36 -9.90 -6.95
C LEU A 126 11.37 -9.11 -7.75
N VAL A 127 11.35 -9.26 -9.07
CA VAL A 127 12.09 -8.40 -9.99
C VAL A 127 11.13 -7.33 -10.51
N LEU A 128 11.32 -6.10 -10.05
CA LEU A 128 10.51 -4.95 -10.39
C LEU A 128 11.19 -4.06 -11.44
N ASP A 129 10.41 -3.67 -12.44
CA ASP A 129 10.80 -2.69 -13.45
C ASP A 129 10.00 -1.41 -13.22
N TYR A 130 10.66 -0.36 -12.74
CA TYR A 130 9.99 0.87 -12.36
C TYR A 130 9.68 1.71 -13.57
N ALA A 131 8.46 2.23 -13.60
CA ALA A 131 7.96 3.10 -14.67
C ALA A 131 7.21 4.28 -14.05
N GLN A 132 6.79 5.21 -14.89
CA GLN A 132 5.97 6.34 -14.51
C GLN A 132 4.69 6.31 -15.31
N MET A 133 3.54 6.40 -14.63
CA MET A 133 2.26 6.64 -15.28
C MET A 133 2.00 8.14 -15.23
N LEU A 134 2.09 8.79 -16.39
CA LEU A 134 1.78 10.21 -16.58
C LEU A 134 0.31 10.34 -16.95
N SER A 135 -0.30 11.49 -16.64
CA SER A 135 -1.68 11.81 -17.05
C SER A 135 -1.80 13.26 -17.53
N GLY A 136 -2.88 13.56 -18.25
CA GLY A 136 -3.21 14.91 -18.71
C GLY A 136 -2.12 15.52 -19.59
N LYS A 137 -1.78 16.80 -19.32
CA LYS A 137 -0.77 17.53 -20.09
C LYS A 137 0.60 16.83 -20.12
N ALA A 138 1.03 16.26 -19.00
CA ALA A 138 2.32 15.56 -18.95
C ALA A 138 2.32 14.30 -19.83
N ALA A 139 1.19 13.58 -19.89
CA ALA A 139 1.02 12.45 -20.80
C ALA A 139 1.02 12.89 -22.26
N ALA A 140 0.30 13.96 -22.61
CA ALA A 140 0.28 14.51 -23.97
C ALA A 140 1.66 14.99 -24.43
N ASP A 141 2.38 15.74 -23.57
CA ASP A 141 3.73 16.22 -23.88
C ASP A 141 4.72 15.05 -24.05
N ALA A 142 4.64 14.03 -23.19
CA ALA A 142 5.49 12.84 -23.28
C ALA A 142 5.19 11.97 -24.50
N ALA A 143 3.91 11.80 -24.86
CA ALA A 143 3.50 11.09 -26.06
C ALA A 143 3.96 11.83 -27.33
N ALA A 144 3.73 13.14 -27.41
CA ALA A 144 4.17 13.97 -28.52
C ALA A 144 5.70 13.95 -28.68
N ALA A 145 6.46 14.00 -27.59
CA ALA A 145 7.92 13.93 -27.61
C ALA A 145 8.45 12.59 -28.17
N ARG A 146 7.64 11.53 -28.14
CA ARG A 146 7.98 10.20 -28.66
C ARG A 146 7.39 9.91 -30.03
N GLY A 147 6.67 10.86 -30.62
CA GLY A 147 5.99 10.66 -31.90
C GLY A 147 4.77 9.73 -31.81
N GLU A 148 4.25 9.53 -30.60
CA GLU A 148 3.02 8.76 -30.34
C GLU A 148 1.79 9.67 -30.50
N GLU A 149 0.60 9.06 -30.54
CA GLU A 149 -0.66 9.80 -30.59
C GLU A 149 -0.80 10.76 -29.39
N SER A 150 -1.10 12.02 -29.68
CA SER A 150 -1.24 13.08 -28.68
C SER A 150 -2.50 13.92 -28.95
N PRO A 151 -3.40 14.08 -27.97
CA PRO A 151 -3.34 13.46 -26.65
C PRO A 151 -3.56 11.93 -26.72
N PRO A 152 -2.98 11.15 -25.79
CA PRO A 152 -3.24 9.71 -25.70
C PRO A 152 -4.74 9.42 -25.55
N PRO A 153 -5.28 8.38 -26.20
CA PRO A 153 -6.72 8.06 -26.18
C PRO A 153 -7.33 7.92 -24.78
N ASN A 154 -6.56 7.40 -23.82
CA ASN A 154 -7.02 7.16 -22.44
C ASN A 154 -6.46 8.20 -21.43
N ASP A 155 -5.92 9.32 -21.93
CA ASP A 155 -5.35 10.44 -21.15
C ASP A 155 -4.25 10.04 -20.14
N TYR A 156 -3.61 8.90 -20.38
CA TYR A 156 -2.41 8.46 -19.66
C TYR A 156 -1.32 8.06 -20.63
N PHE A 157 -0.07 8.14 -20.16
CA PHE A 157 1.09 7.67 -20.90
C PHE A 157 2.08 7.04 -19.94
N ILE A 158 2.47 5.78 -20.19
CA ILE A 158 3.43 5.07 -19.34
C ILE A 158 4.82 5.24 -19.93
N VAL A 159 5.74 5.76 -19.12
CA VAL A 159 7.13 5.98 -19.50
C VAL A 159 8.04 5.12 -18.65
N ASN A 160 8.92 4.36 -19.32
CA ASN A 160 10.04 3.72 -18.68
C ASN A 160 11.34 4.19 -19.33
N ASP A 161 11.91 5.28 -18.82
CA ASP A 161 13.20 5.80 -19.26
C ASP A 161 14.40 5.16 -18.55
N ASN A 162 14.14 4.37 -17.50
CA ASN A 162 15.18 3.73 -16.72
C ASN A 162 14.97 2.21 -16.69
N PRO A 163 15.62 1.45 -17.59
CA PRO A 163 15.43 0.00 -17.71
C PRO A 163 16.06 -0.79 -16.54
N LYS A 164 16.51 -0.13 -15.47
CA LYS A 164 17.09 -0.79 -14.30
C LYS A 164 16.04 -1.64 -13.59
N LEU A 165 16.30 -2.95 -13.55
CA LEU A 165 15.53 -3.89 -12.74
C LEU A 165 15.97 -3.84 -11.27
N ARG A 166 15.02 -4.05 -10.36
CA ARG A 166 15.22 -4.03 -8.91
C ARG A 166 14.73 -5.35 -8.33
N THR A 167 15.63 -6.08 -7.68
CA THR A 167 15.28 -7.35 -7.04
C THR A 167 15.05 -7.08 -5.57
N LEU A 168 13.82 -7.23 -5.11
CA LEU A 168 13.40 -6.96 -3.73
C LEU A 168 12.79 -8.20 -3.11
N GLN A 169 12.84 -8.32 -1.79
CA GLN A 169 12.14 -9.40 -1.08
C GLN A 169 10.72 -8.93 -0.74
N ALA A 170 9.74 -9.83 -0.75
CA ALA A 170 8.44 -9.54 -0.16
C ALA A 170 8.49 -9.77 1.35
N ALA A 171 7.89 -8.82 2.08
CA ALA A 171 7.66 -9.00 3.51
C ALA A 171 6.80 -10.23 3.78
N SER A 172 7.08 -10.93 4.88
CA SER A 172 6.33 -12.13 5.28
C SER A 172 4.81 -11.88 5.40
N GLY A 173 4.42 -10.65 5.74
CA GLY A 173 3.03 -10.19 5.84
C GLY A 173 2.49 -9.48 4.60
N ALA A 174 3.28 -9.38 3.52
CA ALA A 174 2.93 -8.57 2.36
C ALA A 174 1.60 -9.00 1.73
N LYS A 175 0.79 -7.99 1.40
CA LYS A 175 -0.53 -8.18 0.80
C LYS A 175 -0.49 -7.78 -0.67
N VAL A 176 -1.05 -8.64 -1.51
CA VAL A 176 -1.30 -8.33 -2.92
C VAL A 176 -2.78 -8.10 -3.09
N THR A 177 -3.14 -7.03 -3.77
CA THR A 177 -4.53 -6.74 -4.10
C THR A 177 -4.72 -6.65 -5.60
N LEU A 178 -5.64 -7.46 -6.10
CA LEU A 178 -5.95 -7.57 -7.52
C LEU A 178 -7.39 -7.13 -7.78
N TYR A 179 -7.61 -6.65 -9.01
CA TYR A 179 -8.92 -6.26 -9.50
C TYR A 179 -9.48 -7.33 -10.46
N TYR A 180 -10.76 -7.62 -10.33
CA TYR A 180 -11.50 -8.55 -11.16
C TYR A 180 -12.76 -7.88 -11.70
N ASP A 181 -13.27 -8.38 -12.83
CA ASP A 181 -14.49 -7.90 -13.46
C ASP A 181 -14.51 -6.37 -13.68
N GLY A 182 -13.44 -5.86 -14.32
CA GLY A 182 -13.35 -4.44 -14.68
C GLY A 182 -13.42 -3.48 -13.49
N MET A 183 -12.78 -3.82 -12.36
CA MET A 183 -12.78 -3.10 -11.07
C MET A 183 -13.97 -3.37 -10.15
N ALA A 184 -14.98 -4.11 -10.58
CA ALA A 184 -16.16 -4.37 -9.75
C ALA A 184 -15.81 -5.18 -8.49
N GLU A 185 -14.79 -6.03 -8.58
CA GLU A 185 -14.35 -6.85 -7.47
C GLU A 185 -12.87 -6.63 -7.14
N LYS A 186 -12.58 -6.38 -5.87
CA LYS A 186 -11.23 -6.24 -5.32
C LYS A 186 -10.95 -7.40 -4.38
N ARG A 187 -9.88 -8.16 -4.62
CA ARG A 187 -9.47 -9.28 -3.76
C ARG A 187 -8.05 -9.09 -3.25
N SER A 188 -7.88 -9.19 -1.94
CA SER A 188 -6.57 -9.21 -1.29
C SER A 188 -6.15 -10.63 -0.95
N MET A 189 -4.88 -10.95 -1.16
CA MET A 189 -4.29 -12.26 -0.98
C MET A 189 -2.86 -12.16 -0.46
N THR A 190 -2.27 -13.30 -0.07
CA THR A 190 -0.85 -13.36 0.29
C THR A 190 0.03 -13.36 -0.96
N ILE A 191 1.31 -13.01 -0.82
CA ILE A 191 2.29 -13.16 -1.91
C ILE A 191 2.38 -14.61 -2.40
N ALA A 192 2.26 -15.60 -1.53
CA ALA A 192 2.25 -17.02 -1.92
C ALA A 192 1.10 -17.38 -2.88
N GLN A 193 -0.10 -16.90 -2.56
CA GLN A 193 -1.26 -17.08 -3.43
C GLN A 193 -1.07 -16.35 -4.76
N PHE A 194 -0.55 -15.13 -4.69
CA PHE A 194 -0.25 -14.34 -5.89
C PHE A 194 0.81 -15.00 -6.78
N ALA A 195 1.88 -15.58 -6.22
CA ALA A 195 2.92 -16.28 -6.97
C ALA A 195 2.35 -17.42 -7.82
N THR A 196 1.35 -18.13 -7.28
CA THR A 196 0.65 -19.18 -8.04
C THR A 196 -0.12 -18.61 -9.23
N ILE A 197 -0.80 -17.48 -9.05
CA ILE A 197 -1.56 -16.79 -10.11
C ILE A 197 -0.61 -16.20 -11.16
N PHE A 198 0.44 -15.53 -10.69
CA PHE A 198 1.47 -14.90 -11.53
C PHE A 198 2.17 -15.92 -12.41
N ALA A 199 2.63 -17.05 -11.85
CA ALA A 199 3.28 -18.11 -12.61
C ALA A 199 2.35 -18.79 -13.62
N ALA A 200 1.05 -18.92 -13.30
CA ALA A 200 0.07 -19.48 -14.21
C ALA A 200 -0.30 -18.52 -15.35
N ASN A 201 -0.23 -17.21 -15.09
CA ASN A 201 -0.61 -16.09 -15.96
C ASN A 201 -1.88 -16.29 -16.82
N ARG A 202 -2.89 -17.00 -16.30
CA ARG A 202 -4.12 -17.27 -17.07
C ARG A 202 -5.00 -16.03 -17.26
N ASP A 203 -4.89 -15.11 -16.32
CA ASP A 203 -5.73 -13.92 -16.22
C ASP A 203 -4.97 -12.64 -16.63
N GLY A 204 -3.80 -12.77 -17.26
CA GLY A 204 -2.95 -11.65 -17.69
C GLY A 204 -2.31 -10.85 -16.54
N LYS A 205 -2.37 -11.36 -15.31
CA LYS A 205 -1.88 -10.67 -14.12
C LYS A 205 -0.37 -10.48 -14.10
N ALA A 206 0.40 -11.22 -14.88
CA ALA A 206 1.84 -10.95 -15.01
C ALA A 206 2.13 -9.73 -15.90
N ASP A 207 1.18 -9.32 -16.74
CA ASP A 207 1.40 -8.32 -17.79
C ASP A 207 0.86 -6.92 -17.42
N VAL A 208 0.17 -6.81 -16.29
CA VAL A 208 -0.40 -5.54 -15.82
C VAL A 208 0.58 -4.79 -14.90
N PRO A 209 0.48 -3.45 -14.83
CA PRO A 209 1.27 -2.68 -13.88
C PRO A 209 0.73 -2.78 -12.45
N TYR A 210 1.61 -2.49 -11.51
CA TYR A 210 1.36 -2.51 -10.07
C TYR A 210 1.89 -1.24 -9.41
N TYR A 211 1.23 -0.84 -8.34
CA TYR A 211 1.82 0.00 -7.31
C TYR A 211 2.42 -0.86 -6.21
N ALA A 212 3.74 -0.84 -6.07
CA ALA A 212 4.46 -1.45 -4.96
C ALA A 212 4.68 -0.43 -3.84
N VAL A 213 4.35 -0.80 -2.61
CA VAL A 213 4.82 -0.07 -1.42
C VAL A 213 6.10 -0.75 -0.96
N VAL A 214 7.20 -0.02 -1.00
CA VAL A 214 8.55 -0.51 -0.71
C VAL A 214 9.11 0.27 0.47
N SER A 215 9.79 -0.42 1.36
CA SER A 215 10.56 0.17 2.44
C SER A 215 11.94 -0.47 2.44
N GLU A 216 12.98 0.35 2.36
CA GLU A 216 14.36 -0.13 2.15
C GLU A 216 14.43 -1.05 0.92
N ASP A 217 14.60 -2.35 1.12
CA ASP A 217 14.66 -3.37 0.07
C ASP A 217 13.53 -4.42 0.16
N GLU A 218 12.44 -4.09 0.87
CA GLU A 218 11.32 -4.98 1.10
C GLU A 218 10.00 -4.45 0.52
N VAL A 219 9.29 -5.30 -0.21
CA VAL A 219 7.95 -5.04 -0.73
C VAL A 219 6.93 -5.33 0.38
N LEU A 220 6.29 -4.28 0.88
CA LEU A 220 5.29 -4.35 1.94
C LEU A 220 3.89 -4.66 1.39
N SER A 221 3.58 -4.17 0.19
CA SER A 221 2.32 -4.49 -0.49
C SER A 221 2.41 -4.25 -2.00
N LEU A 222 1.51 -4.92 -2.73
CA LEU A 222 1.27 -4.71 -4.15
C LEU A 222 -0.21 -4.45 -4.38
N GLU A 223 -0.50 -3.50 -5.23
CA GLU A 223 -1.86 -3.23 -5.71
C GLU A 223 -1.81 -3.12 -7.23
N GLU A 224 -2.61 -3.93 -7.91
CA GLU A 224 -2.76 -3.86 -9.37
C GLU A 224 -3.21 -2.46 -9.76
N GLN A 225 -2.58 -1.85 -10.76
CA GLN A 225 -3.06 -0.61 -11.34
C GLN A 225 -3.97 -0.91 -12.51
N TYR A 226 -5.22 -0.46 -12.41
CA TYR A 226 -6.17 -0.54 -13.51
C TYR A 226 -5.83 0.43 -14.63
N LEU A 227 -5.83 -0.08 -15.85
CA LEU A 227 -5.74 0.72 -17.07
C LEU A 227 -7.10 0.66 -17.76
N PRO A 228 -7.82 1.80 -17.90
CA PRO A 228 -9.09 1.86 -18.60
C PRO A 228 -8.95 1.60 -20.10
#